data_AF-A0A2Z4FQH2-F1
#
_entry.id   AF-A0A2Z4FQH2-F1
#
_cell.length_a   1.000
_cell.length_b   1.000
_cell.length_c   1.000
_cell.angle_alpha   90.00
_cell.angle_beta   90.00
_cell.angle_gamma   90.00
#
_symmetry.space_group_name_H-M   'P 1'
#
loop_
_entity.id
_entity.type
_entity.pdbx_description
1 polymer ?
#
loop_
_entity_poly.entity_id
_entity_poly.type
_entity_poly.pdbx_seq_one_letter_code
_entity_poly.pdbx_strand_id
1 'polypeptide(L)'
;MTEPTRSTDDHARRAQSNESGSFQLVDVYVSYNPVEAEMIREILVDNEIECFVRSLAPSQFPLSVGKHGENRVTVPADSVDAATAILRQAIAEGALSGEGRFGV
;
A
#
# COMPACT_ATOMS: atom_id res chain seq x y z
N MET A 1 41.38 28.31 -45.92
CA MET A 1 41.00 26.88 -45.97
C MET A 1 41.93 26.11 -45.06
N THR A 2 41.51 25.85 -43.82
CA THR A 2 41.88 24.68 -42.98
C THR A 2 41.14 24.81 -41.66
N GLU A 3 40.10 24.01 -41.48
CA GLU A 3 39.44 23.76 -40.20
C GLU A 3 40.34 22.89 -39.31
N PRO A 4 40.27 23.04 -37.98
CA PRO A 4 40.52 21.94 -37.07
C PRO A 4 39.20 21.43 -36.47
N THR A 5 38.95 20.15 -36.70
CA THR A 5 37.86 19.32 -36.18
C THR A 5 38.02 19.02 -34.67
N ARG A 6 36.89 18.66 -34.03
CA ARG A 6 36.69 18.07 -32.67
C ARG A 6 36.70 19.09 -31.52
N SER A 7 35.68 19.14 -30.66
CA SER A 7 35.09 18.01 -29.95
C SER A 7 33.60 18.24 -29.67
N THR A 8 32.76 17.35 -30.19
CA THR A 8 31.33 17.27 -29.91
C THR A 8 31.14 16.17 -28.87
N ASP A 9 31.45 16.44 -27.62
CA ASP A 9 31.29 15.49 -26.51
C ASP A 9 31.06 16.28 -25.21
N ASP A 10 29.81 16.66 -24.90
CA ASP A 10 29.44 16.90 -23.49
C ASP A 10 27.94 16.98 -23.14
N HIS A 11 27.02 16.56 -24.00
CA HIS A 11 25.58 16.56 -23.66
C HIS A 11 24.94 15.17 -23.53
N ALA A 12 25.74 14.12 -23.34
CA ALA A 12 25.26 12.76 -23.11
C ALA A 12 25.32 12.31 -21.63
N ARG A 13 24.97 13.17 -20.67
CA ARG A 13 24.83 12.75 -19.26
C ARG A 13 23.50 13.20 -18.67
N ARG A 14 22.77 12.20 -18.17
CA ARG A 14 21.50 12.23 -17.43
C ARG A 14 20.23 12.16 -18.28
N ALA A 15 20.13 11.11 -19.09
CA ALA A 15 18.93 10.29 -18.97
C ALA A 15 19.00 9.64 -17.59
N GLN A 16 18.42 10.28 -16.57
CA GLN A 16 18.08 9.56 -15.34
C GLN A 16 17.13 8.46 -15.77
N SER A 17 17.63 7.25 -15.79
CA SER A 17 16.84 6.04 -15.83
C SER A 17 15.80 6.14 -14.73
N ASN A 18 14.57 6.45 -15.10
CA ASN A 18 13.40 6.04 -14.32
C ASN A 18 13.43 4.52 -14.34
N GLU A 19 14.18 3.93 -13.41
CA GLU A 19 13.93 2.56 -12.98
C GLU A 19 12.53 2.61 -12.38
N SER A 20 11.53 2.34 -13.21
CA SER A 20 10.19 2.01 -12.76
C SER A 20 10.28 0.67 -12.05
N GLY A 21 10.85 0.67 -10.85
CA GLY A 21 10.72 -0.42 -9.91
C GLY A 21 9.22 -0.66 -9.77
N SER A 22 8.78 -1.87 -10.07
CA SER A 22 7.39 -2.27 -9.89
C SER A 22 7.10 -2.26 -8.39
N PHE A 23 6.64 -1.12 -7.87
CA PHE A 23 6.09 -1.02 -6.52
C PHE A 23 4.76 -1.76 -6.50
N GLN A 24 4.81 -3.04 -6.12
CA GLN A 24 3.63 -3.86 -6.00
C GLN A 24 3.02 -3.63 -4.62
N LEU A 25 1.77 -3.17 -4.61
CA LEU A 25 0.97 -3.01 -3.40
C LEU A 25 0.01 -4.19 -3.28
N VAL A 26 -0.11 -4.75 -2.08
CA VAL A 26 -0.91 -5.95 -1.78
C VAL A 26 -1.86 -5.64 -0.62
N ASP A 27 -3.13 -6.00 -0.77
CA ASP A 27 -4.12 -5.88 0.30
C ASP A 27 -3.78 -6.90 1.39
N VAL A 28 -3.44 -6.46 2.59
CA VAL A 28 -3.09 -7.36 3.71
C VAL A 28 -4.28 -7.65 4.60
N TYR A 29 -5.20 -6.69 4.74
CA TYR A 29 -6.37 -6.83 5.60
C TYR A 29 -7.55 -6.01 5.10
N VAL A 30 -8.76 -6.51 5.32
CA VAL A 30 -10.02 -5.81 5.03
C VAL A 30 -10.80 -5.68 6.33
N SER A 31 -11.06 -4.45 6.75
CA SER A 31 -11.95 -4.13 7.88
C SER A 31 -13.27 -3.54 7.38
N TYR A 32 -14.36 -3.86 8.07
CA TYR A 32 -15.69 -3.30 7.80
C TYR A 32 -15.98 -2.05 8.64
N ASN A 33 -15.07 -1.69 9.55
CA ASN A 33 -15.17 -0.52 10.40
C ASN A 33 -14.05 0.48 10.04
N PRO A 34 -14.38 1.70 9.60
CA PRO A 34 -13.38 2.69 9.22
C PRO A 34 -12.47 3.12 10.38
N VAL A 35 -12.98 3.11 11.62
CA VAL A 35 -12.18 3.44 12.81
C VAL A 35 -11.11 2.38 13.04
N GLU A 36 -11.48 1.11 12.90
CA GLU A 36 -10.52 0.01 13.01
C GLU A 36 -9.48 0.02 11.89
N ALA A 37 -9.88 0.37 10.66
CA ALA A 37 -8.95 0.51 9.55
C ALA A 37 -7.87 1.58 9.80
N GLU A 38 -8.24 2.72 10.40
CA GLU A 38 -7.26 3.74 10.80
C GLU A 38 -6.38 3.27 11.97
N MET A 39 -6.93 2.57 12.97
CA MET A 39 -6.12 1.98 14.04
C MET A 39 -5.09 0.98 13.48
N ILE A 40 -5.49 0.15 12.51
CA ILE A 40 -4.57 -0.76 11.82
C ILE A 40 -3.44 0.03 11.14
N ARG A 41 -3.78 1.13 10.46
CA ARG A 41 -2.78 2.00 9.83
C ARG A 41 -1.80 2.59 10.84
N GLU A 42 -2.28 3.09 11.97
CA GLU A 42 -1.43 3.61 13.05
C GLU A 42 -0.47 2.54 13.56
N ILE A 43 -0.96 1.34 13.85
CA ILE A 43 -0.14 0.20 14.30
C ILE A 43 0.96 -0.13 13.27
N LEU A 44 0.65 -0.18 11.98
CA LEU A 44 1.64 -0.49 10.94
C LEU A 44 2.68 0.62 10.79
N VAL A 45 2.25 1.88 10.81
CA VAL A 45 3.16 3.04 10.71
C VAL A 45 4.09 3.12 11.91
N ASP A 46 3.59 2.85 13.12
CA ASP A 46 4.40 2.80 14.35
C ASP A 46 5.46 1.68 14.31
N ASN A 47 5.25 0.66 13.48
CA ASN A 47 6.20 -0.42 13.20
C ASN A 47 7.00 -0.19 11.90
N GLU A 48 7.06 1.05 11.42
CA GLU A 48 7.81 1.47 10.22
C GLU A 48 7.35 0.80 8.92
N ILE A 49 6.11 0.31 8.86
CA ILE A 49 5.50 -0.25 7.66
C ILE A 49 4.61 0.81 7.00
N GLU A 50 5.01 1.24 5.80
CA GLU A 50 4.16 2.10 4.97
C GLU A 50 2.89 1.35 4.57
N CYS A 51 1.73 1.98 4.74
CA CYS A 51 0.46 1.39 4.36
C CYS A 51 -0.54 2.45 3.87
N PHE A 52 -1.53 1.98 3.12
CA PHE A 52 -2.61 2.79 2.57
C PHE A 52 -3.94 2.19 2.97
N VAL A 53 -4.87 3.03 3.39
CA VAL A 53 -6.27 2.64 3.63
C VAL A 53 -7.11 3.11 2.45
N ARG A 54 -7.81 2.18 1.81
CA ARG A 54 -8.74 2.46 0.71
C ARG A 54 -10.15 2.04 1.10
N SER A 55 -11.04 3.01 1.23
CA SER A 55 -12.46 2.77 1.45
C SER A 55 -13.18 2.50 0.13
N LEU A 56 -13.86 1.36 0.05
CA LEU A 56 -14.77 0.96 -1.01
C LEU A 56 -16.19 1.12 -0.49
N ALA A 57 -16.80 2.26 -0.79
CA ALA A 57 -18.19 2.51 -0.45
C ALA A 57 -19.12 1.62 -1.29
N PRO A 58 -20.22 1.12 -0.72
CA PRO A 58 -21.29 0.52 -1.51
C PRO A 58 -21.82 1.55 -2.52
N SER A 59 -22.24 1.09 -3.70
CA SER A 59 -22.94 1.93 -4.67
C SER A 59 -24.11 2.68 -4.01
N GLN A 60 -24.38 3.91 -4.46
CA GLN A 60 -25.54 4.71 -4.01
C GLN A 60 -26.89 4.00 -4.23
N PHE A 61 -26.91 3.00 -5.12
CA PHE A 61 -28.05 2.12 -5.37
C PHE A 61 -27.64 0.66 -5.17
N PRO A 62 -27.57 0.16 -3.91
CA PRO A 62 -27.15 -1.20 -3.65
C PRO A 62 -28.24 -2.17 -4.11
N LEU A 63 -27.96 -2.93 -5.17
CA LEU A 63 -28.85 -4.00 -5.67
C LEU A 63 -28.84 -5.25 -4.77
N SER A 64 -28.01 -5.26 -3.72
CA SER A 64 -27.85 -6.36 -2.76
C SER A 64 -27.83 -5.81 -1.34
N VAL A 65 -28.73 -6.30 -0.49
CA VAL A 65 -28.80 -5.96 0.94
C VAL A 65 -27.60 -6.59 1.66
N GLY A 66 -26.89 -5.81 2.49
CA GLY A 66 -25.82 -6.33 3.36
C GLY A 66 -24.37 -6.15 2.88
N LYS A 67 -24.12 -5.50 1.74
CA LYS A 67 -22.76 -5.06 1.41
C LYS A 67 -22.41 -3.82 2.25
N HIS A 68 -21.76 -4.04 3.38
CA HIS A 68 -21.12 -2.97 4.17
C HIS A 68 -19.90 -2.45 3.42
N GLY A 69 -19.57 -1.17 3.59
CA GLY A 69 -18.36 -0.61 2.99
C GLY A 69 -17.13 -1.39 3.44
N GLU A 70 -16.21 -1.68 2.52
CA GLU A 70 -14.94 -2.34 2.84
C GLU A 70 -13.86 -1.28 2.99
N ASN A 71 -13.03 -1.38 4.01
CA ASN A 71 -11.80 -0.60 4.14
C ASN A 71 -10.63 -1.55 3.97
N ARG A 72 -9.90 -1.40 2.87
CA ARG A 72 -8.76 -2.26 2.55
C ARG A 72 -7.48 -1.59 2.99
N VAL A 73 -6.70 -2.32 3.76
CA VAL A 73 -5.36 -1.94 4.19
C VAL A 73 -4.39 -2.61 3.22
N THR A 74 -3.62 -1.80 2.53
CA THR A 74 -2.69 -2.22 1.48
C THR A 74 -1.27 -1.84 1.89
N VAL A 75 -0.31 -2.75 1.70
CA VAL A 75 1.11 -2.56 2.03
C VAL A 75 1.99 -2.91 0.82
N PRO A 76 3.26 -2.46 0.79
CA PRO A 76 4.26 -3.00 -0.12
C PRO A 76 4.37 -4.52 -0.05
N ALA A 77 4.56 -5.18 -1.19
CA ALA A 77 4.57 -6.65 -1.29
C ALA A 77 5.66 -7.32 -0.42
N ASP A 78 6.79 -6.64 -0.24
CA ASP A 78 7.90 -7.08 0.62
C ASP A 78 7.58 -6.99 2.13
N SER A 79 6.52 -6.28 2.49
CA SER A 79 6.12 -6.00 3.86
C SER A 79 4.90 -6.82 4.30
N VAL A 80 4.33 -7.64 3.41
CA VAL A 80 3.09 -8.42 3.66
C VAL A 80 3.24 -9.37 4.85
N ASP A 81 4.34 -10.11 4.93
CA ASP A 81 4.56 -11.08 6.01
C ASP A 81 4.69 -10.40 7.37
N ALA A 82 5.47 -9.30 7.41
CA ALA A 82 5.67 -8.51 8.63
C ALA A 82 4.36 -7.86 9.09
N ALA A 83 3.64 -7.21 8.16
CA ALA A 83 2.34 -6.60 8.45
C ALA A 83 1.35 -7.66 8.94
N THR A 84 1.27 -8.82 8.28
CA THR A 84 0.39 -9.92 8.69
C THR A 84 0.69 -10.40 10.11
N ALA A 85 1.98 -10.56 10.46
CA ALA A 85 2.38 -10.99 11.79
C ALA A 85 1.96 -9.98 12.86
N ILE A 86 2.21 -8.68 12.64
CA ILE A 86 1.83 -7.60 13.56
C ILE A 86 0.31 -7.57 13.76
N LEU A 87 -0.47 -7.65 12.68
CA LEU A 87 -1.94 -7.62 12.79
C LEU A 87 -2.48 -8.84 13.52
N ARG A 88 -1.90 -10.02 13.30
CA ARG A 88 -2.28 -11.23 14.05
C ARG A 88 -1.99 -11.08 15.54
N GLN A 89 -0.83 -10.51 15.88
CA GLN A 89 -0.48 -10.24 17.26
C GLN A 89 -1.45 -9.23 17.90
N ALA A 90 -1.73 -8.11 17.23
CA ALA A 90 -2.67 -7.10 17.71
C ALA A 90 -4.10 -7.65 17.92
N ILE A 91 -4.57 -8.56 17.05
CA ILE A 91 -5.84 -9.28 17.26
C ILE A 91 -5.76 -10.21 18.47
N ALA A 92 -4.68 -10.97 18.62
CA ALA A 92 -4.52 -11.89 19.75
C ALA A 92 -4.43 -11.17 21.11
N GLU A 93 -3.88 -9.96 21.13
CA GLU A 93 -3.80 -9.09 22.30
C GLU A 93 -5.11 -8.31 22.56
N GLY A 94 -6.09 -8.41 21.66
CA GLY A 94 -7.38 -7.72 21.77
C GLY A 94 -7.34 -6.23 21.42
N ALA A 95 -6.25 -5.75 20.83
CA ALA A 95 -6.14 -4.38 20.33
C ALA A 95 -6.99 -4.14 19.07
N LEU A 96 -7.22 -5.19 18.28
CA LEU A 96 -8.12 -5.20 17.12
C LEU A 96 -9.23 -6.23 17.32
N SER A 97 -10.40 -6.01 16.72
CA SER A 97 -11.57 -6.90 16.91
C SER A 97 -11.39 -8.26 16.24
N GLY A 98 -10.65 -8.29 15.12
CA GLY A 98 -10.50 -9.49 14.30
C GLY A 98 -11.74 -9.84 13.45
N GLU A 99 -12.76 -8.97 13.39
CA GLU A 99 -13.98 -9.20 12.58
C GLU A 99 -13.75 -9.07 11.07
N GLY A 100 -12.61 -8.52 10.67
CA GLY A 100 -12.17 -8.39 9.29
C GLY A 100 -11.68 -9.70 8.67
N ARG A 101 -11.01 -9.58 7.53
CA ARG A 101 -10.36 -10.71 6.85
C ARG A 101 -8.99 -10.34 6.33
N PHE A 102 -8.05 -11.28 6.39
CA PHE A 102 -6.77 -11.14 5.72
C PHE A 102 -6.95 -11.19 4.20
N GLY A 103 -6.15 -10.40 3.48
CA GLY A 103 -6.11 -10.43 2.01
C GLY A 103 -5.46 -11.69 1.46
N VAL A 104 -5.61 -11.89 0.14
CA VAL A 104 -5.05 -13.00 -0.65
C VAL A 104 -3.99 -12.52 -1.61
#